data_AF-A0A926D843-F1
#
_entry.id   AF-A0A926D843-F1
#
_cell.length_a   1.000
_cell.length_b   1.000
_cell.length_c   1.000
_cell.angle_alpha   90.00
_cell.angle_beta   90.00
_cell.angle_gamma   90.00
#
_symmetry.space_group_name_H-M   'P 1'
#
loop_
_entity.id
_entity.type
_entity.pdbx_description
1 polymer ?
#
loop_
_entity_poly.entity_id
_entity_poly.type
_entity_poly.pdbx_seq_one_letter_code
_entity_poly.pdbx_strand_id
1 'polypeptide(L)' 'MENDELYRKIISLPKRDMDLLTLIAFEGYSQREVAEIRGIAPAAICKKIAKLKKLLYGG' A
#
# COMPACT_ATOMS: atom_id res chain seq x y z
N MET A 1 22.49 -0.51 -4.18
CA MET A 1 22.01 -1.67 -4.96
C MET A 1 20.54 -1.47 -5.23
N GLU A 2 20.15 -1.55 -6.49
CA GLU A 2 18.75 -1.59 -6.91
C GLU A 2 18.14 -2.92 -6.43
N ASN A 3 16.93 -2.89 -5.88
CA ASN A 3 16.24 -4.10 -5.43
C ASN A 3 15.25 -4.53 -6.51
N ASP A 4 15.75 -5.27 -7.51
CA ASP A 4 14.97 -5.76 -8.64
C ASP A 4 13.75 -6.60 -8.21
N GLU A 5 13.87 -7.34 -7.11
CA GLU A 5 12.75 -8.13 -6.58
C GLU A 5 11.64 -7.22 -6.04
N LEU A 6 12.01 -6.20 -5.25
CA LEU A 6 11.06 -5.21 -4.76
C LEU A 6 10.43 -4.45 -5.92
N TYR A 7 11.22 -4.05 -6.92
CA TYR A 7 10.72 -3.38 -8.12
C TYR A 7 9.68 -4.24 -8.84
N ARG A 8 9.99 -5.52 -9.10
CA ARG A 8 9.07 -6.49 -9.73
C ARG A 8 7.79 -6.68 -8.91
N LYS A 9 7.89 -6.76 -7.59
CA LYS A 9 6.73 -6.87 -6.70
C LYS A 9 5.84 -5.63 -6.81
N ILE A 10 6.42 -4.42 -6.78
CA ILE A 10 5.68 -3.16 -6.90
C ILE A 10 4.93 -3.08 -8.23
N ILE A 11 5.59 -3.34 -9.36
CA ILE A 11 4.94 -3.26 -10.69
C ILE A 11 3.88 -4.35 -10.90
N SER A 12 3.94 -5.44 -10.15
CA SER A 12 2.94 -6.53 -10.21
C SER A 12 1.69 -6.28 -9.36
N LEU A 13 1.68 -5.23 -8.53
CA LEU A 13 0.56 -4.94 -7.65
C LEU A 13 -0.70 -4.59 -8.45
N PRO A 14 -1.89 -5.02 -8.00
CA PRO A 14 -3.14 -4.49 -8.52
C PRO A 14 -3.16 -2.96 -8.39
N LYS A 15 -3.71 -2.27 -9.39
CA LYS A 15 -3.78 -0.79 -9.41
C LYS A 15 -4.31 -0.21 -8.10
N ARG A 16 -5.37 -0.79 -7.53
CA ARG A 16 -5.96 -0.34 -6.25
C ARG A 16 -5.00 -0.36 -5.06
N ASP A 17 -4.04 -1.28 -5.07
CA ASP A 17 -3.04 -1.43 -4.01
C ASP A 17 -1.80 -0.56 -4.30
N MET A 18 -1.44 -0.35 -5.57
CA MET A 18 -0.48 0.71 -5.95
C MET A 18 -0.99 2.09 -5.54
N ASP A 19 -2.23 2.43 -5.89
CA ASP A 19 -2.86 3.70 -5.50
C ASP A 19 -2.86 3.88 -3.97
N LEU A 20 -3.00 2.79 -3.20
CA LEU A 20 -2.96 2.85 -1.74
C LEU A 20 -1.55 3.18 -1.22
N LEU A 21 -0.53 2.58 -1.82
CA LEU A 21 0.87 2.90 -1.51
C LEU A 21 1.22 4.33 -1.91
N THR A 22 0.73 4.80 -3.06
CA THR A 22 0.93 6.18 -3.52
C THR A 22 0.40 7.18 -2.51
N LEU A 23 -0.89 7.07 -2.14
CA LEU A 23 -1.53 7.98 -1.18
C LEU A 23 -0.75 8.06 0.15
N ILE A 24 -0.27 6.93 0.65
CA ILE A 24 0.35 6.86 1.99
C ILE A 24 1.83 7.23 1.96
N ALA A 25 2.59 6.61 1.07
CA ALA A 25 4.05 6.68 1.10
C ALA A 25 4.61 7.87 0.32
N PHE A 26 3.89 8.33 -0.71
CA PHE A 26 4.36 9.40 -1.59
C PHE A 26 3.59 10.71 -1.38
N GLU A 27 2.27 10.63 -1.20
CA GLU A 27 1.44 11.81 -0.97
C GLU A 27 1.26 12.17 0.52
N GLY A 28 1.63 11.27 1.42
CA GLY A 28 1.68 11.54 2.86
C GLY A 28 0.34 11.48 3.59
N TYR A 29 -0.71 10.97 2.95
CA TYR A 29 -2.00 10.77 3.62
C TYR A 29 -1.90 9.73 4.74
N SER A 30 -2.58 10.03 5.85
CA SER A 30 -2.77 9.06 6.91
C SER A 30 -3.71 7.94 6.48
N GLN A 31 -3.60 6.77 7.13
CA GLN A 31 -4.50 5.63 6.88
C GLN A 31 -5.96 5.98 7.12
N ARG A 32 -6.23 6.94 8.01
CA ARG A 32 -7.58 7.43 8.31
C ARG A 32 -8.13 8.27 7.15
N GLU A 33 -7.36 9.24 6.66
CA GLU A 33 -7.78 10.05 5.50
C GLU A 33 -8.01 9.17 4.28
N VAL A 34 -7.15 8.17 4.04
CA VAL A 34 -7.36 7.22 2.95
C VAL A 34 -8.63 6.38 3.14
N ALA A 35 -8.97 6.03 4.37
CA ALA A 35 -10.21 5.32 4.67
C ALA A 35 -11.44 6.19 4.35
N GLU A 36 -11.39 7.48 4.69
CA GLU A 36 -12.42 8.48 4.39
C GLU A 36 -12.56 8.69 2.87
N ILE A 37 -11.45 8.90 2.14
CA ILE A 37 -11.42 9.04 0.67
C ILE A 37 -12.03 7.83 -0.04
N ARG A 38 -11.75 6.61 0.46
CA ARG A 38 -12.21 5.35 -0.14
C ARG A 38 -13.58 4.89 0.35
N GLY A 39 -14.18 5.58 1.33
CA GLY A 39 -15.46 5.21 1.92
C GLY A 39 -15.46 3.81 2.57
N ILE A 40 -14.34 3.40 3.16
CA ILE A 40 -14.21 2.09 3.84
C ILE A 40 -13.69 2.23 5.27
N ALA A 41 -13.93 1.22 6.10
CA ALA A 41 -13.49 1.25 7.49
C ALA A 41 -11.96 1.35 7.62
N PRO A 42 -11.42 2.17 8.56
CA PRO A 42 -9.97 2.28 8.78
C PRO A 42 -9.27 0.95 9.02
N ALA A 43 -9.92 0.01 9.73
CA ALA A 43 -9.39 -1.32 9.97
C ALA A 43 -9.11 -2.11 8.67
N ALA A 44 -9.92 -1.90 7.62
CA ALA A 44 -9.71 -2.53 6.32
C ALA A 44 -8.47 -1.97 5.60
N ILE A 45 -8.20 -0.66 5.74
CA ILE A 45 -6.97 -0.02 5.27
C ILE A 45 -5.76 -0.57 6.02
N CYS A 46 -5.79 -0.60 7.35
CA CYS A 46 -4.71 -1.16 8.17
C CYS A 46 -4.36 -2.60 7.75
N LYS A 47 -5.38 -3.45 7.57
CA LYS A 47 -5.20 -4.85 7.14
C LYS A 47 -4.59 -4.96 5.74
N LYS A 48 -5.01 -4.10 4.80
CA LYS A 48 -4.42 -4.03 3.45
C LYS A 48 -2.94 -3.64 3.50
N ILE A 49 -2.59 -2.61 4.27
CA ILE A 49 -1.20 -2.15 4.41
C ILE A 49 -0.33 -3.23 5.02
N ALA A 50 -0.79 -3.92 6.06
CA ALA A 50 -0.06 -5.03 6.66
C ALA A 50 0.25 -6.14 5.63
N LYS A 51 -0.75 -6.49 4.79
CA LYS A 51 -0.56 -7.46 3.70
C LYS A 51 0.45 -6.97 2.65
N LEU A 52 0.38 -5.71 2.26
CA LEU A 52 1.31 -5.11 1.29
C LEU A 52 2.74 -5.07 1.84
N LYS A 53 2.94 -4.67 3.10
CA LYS A 53 4.25 -4.70 3.74
C LYS A 53 4.85 -6.11 3.75
N LYS A 54 4.06 -7.12 4.13
CA LYS A 54 4.50 -8.53 4.10
C LYS A 54 4.86 -9.01 2.68
N LEU A 55 4.08 -8.60 1.68
CA LEU A 55 4.36 -8.95 0.29
C LEU A 55 5.68 -8.32 -0.20
N LEU A 56 5.87 -7.04 0.08
CA LEU A 56 7.00 -6.25 -0.43
C LEU A 56 8.32 -6.59 0.27
N TYR A 57 8.31 -6.69 1.61
CA TYR A 57 9.52 -6.86 2.41
C TYR A 57 9.80 -8.31 2.83
N GLY A 58 8.91 -9.25 2.48
CA GLY A 58 8.95 -10.60 3.03
C GLY A 58 8.33 -10.64 4.42
N GLY A 59 7.85 -11.82 4.82
CA GLY A 59 7.37 -12.08 6.17
C GLY A 59 8.52 -12.20 7.15
#